data_AF-A0A924AW38-F1
#
_entry.id   AF-A0A924AW38-F1
#
_cell.length_a   1.000
_cell.length_b   1.000
_cell.length_c   1.000
_cell.angle_alpha   90.00
_cell.angle_beta   90.00
_cell.angle_gamma   90.00
#
_symmetry.space_group_name_H-M   'P 1'
#
loop_
_entity.id
_entity.type
_entity.pdbx_description
1 polymer ?
#
loop_
_entity_poly.entity_id
_entity_poly.type
_entity_poly.pdbx_seq_one_letter_code
_entity_poly.pdbx_strand_id
1 'polypeptide(L)'
;MSTTANLLQSADVAHLPLVLMVRAVVSFSVVAGLIMFFQPLLTGIVRALVLVVRPRRSREEMAARRLRRDAQMLQRMINMSQGPSHAAELRAMAARACM
;
A
#
# COMPACT_ATOMS: atom_id res chain seq x y z
N MET A 1 -65.33 23.03 13.06
CA MET A 1 -64.28 24.08 13.03
C MET A 1 -62.90 23.41 13.13
N SER A 2 -62.47 22.66 12.10
CA SER A 2 -61.24 21.83 12.17
C SER A 2 -60.42 21.78 10.88
N THR A 3 -60.86 22.44 9.81
CA THR A 3 -60.18 22.41 8.50
C THR A 3 -58.90 23.24 8.48
N THR A 4 -58.84 24.33 9.26
CA THR A 4 -57.64 25.18 9.38
C THR A 4 -56.50 24.48 10.13
N ALA A 5 -56.81 23.66 11.14
CA ALA A 5 -55.82 22.88 11.88
C ALA A 5 -55.17 21.78 11.01
N ASN A 6 -55.97 21.08 10.20
CA ASN A 6 -55.47 20.03 9.31
C ASN A 6 -54.54 20.56 8.21
N LEU A 7 -54.82 21.74 7.66
CA LEU A 7 -53.97 22.34 6.62
C LEU A 7 -52.58 22.70 7.19
N LEU A 8 -52.53 23.29 8.38
CA LEU A 8 -51.27 23.62 9.05
C LEU A 8 -50.46 22.35 9.40
N GLN A 9 -51.15 21.30 9.86
CA GLN A 9 -50.52 20.04 10.23
C GLN A 9 -50.00 19.26 9.01
N SER A 10 -50.70 19.34 7.87
CA SER A 10 -50.25 18.70 6.62
C SER A 10 -49.03 19.38 5.99
N ALA A 11 -48.88 20.70 6.18
CA ALA A 11 -47.69 21.43 5.70
C ALA A 11 -46.43 21.00 6.47
N ASP A 12 -46.51 20.87 7.79
CA ASP A 12 -45.37 20.50 8.63
C ASP A 12 -44.88 19.06 8.37
N VAL A 13 -45.81 18.13 8.10
CA VAL A 13 -45.48 16.72 7.78
C VAL A 13 -44.76 16.58 6.44
N ALA A 14 -44.95 17.51 5.49
CA ALA A 14 -44.26 17.48 4.19
C ALA A 14 -42.80 17.98 4.27
N HIS A 15 -42.47 18.82 5.25
CA HIS A 15 -41.12 19.38 5.42
C HIS A 15 -40.16 18.45 6.17
N LEU A 16 -40.67 17.69 7.14
CA LEU A 16 -39.92 16.69 7.90
C LEU A 16 -39.15 15.65 7.04
N PRO A 17 -39.75 15.01 6.01
CA PRO A 17 -39.05 13.99 5.23
C PRO A 17 -37.93 14.57 4.38
N LEU A 18 -38.09 15.79 3.86
CA LEU A 18 -37.07 16.43 3.02
C LEU A 18 -35.84 16.83 3.84
N VAL A 19 -36.06 17.38 5.04
CA VAL A 19 -34.98 17.71 5.99
C VAL A 19 -34.27 16.43 6.44
N LEU A 20 -35.00 15.35 6.71
CA LEU A 20 -34.42 14.07 7.10
C LEU A 20 -33.55 13.47 5.98
N MET A 21 -34.03 13.50 4.73
CA MET A 21 -33.28 13.02 3.57
C MET A 21 -32.00 13.83 3.34
N VAL A 22 -32.09 15.16 3.35
CA VAL A 22 -30.91 16.03 3.18
C VAL A 22 -29.90 15.77 4.31
N ARG A 23 -30.37 15.68 5.56
CA ARG A 23 -29.51 15.38 6.71
C ARG A 23 -28.85 14.01 6.59
N ALA A 24 -29.60 12.99 6.14
CA ALA A 24 -29.07 11.66 5.92
C ALA A 24 -27.97 11.68 4.84
N VAL A 25 -28.21 12.29 3.68
CA VAL A 25 -27.23 12.37 2.59
C VAL A 25 -25.98 13.15 3.04
N VAL A 26 -26.13 14.28 3.72
CA VAL A 26 -25.01 15.07 4.24
C VAL A 26 -24.21 14.25 5.26
N SER A 27 -24.89 13.58 6.20
CA SER A 27 -24.20 12.74 7.19
C SER A 27 -23.45 11.58 6.53
N PHE A 28 -24.05 10.96 5.52
CA PHE A 28 -23.42 9.86 4.77
C PHE A 28 -22.22 10.34 3.97
N SER A 29 -22.32 11.51 3.34
CA SER A 29 -21.23 12.13 2.58
C SER A 29 -20.07 12.51 3.48
N VAL A 30 -20.34 13.08 4.67
CA VAL A 30 -19.30 13.39 5.66
C VAL A 30 -18.61 12.12 6.14
N VAL A 31 -19.36 11.08 6.49
CA VAL A 31 -18.80 9.79 6.93
C VAL A 31 -18.00 9.12 5.81
N ALA A 32 -18.52 9.10 4.58
CA ALA A 32 -17.84 8.54 3.42
C ALA A 32 -16.56 9.32 3.09
N GLY A 33 -16.61 10.65 3.12
CA GLY A 33 -15.43 11.51 2.94
C GLY A 33 -14.39 11.29 4.03
N LEU A 34 -14.83 11.12 5.28
CA LEU A 34 -13.95 10.76 6.39
C LEU A 34 -13.33 9.38 6.17
N ILE A 35 -14.14 8.36 5.83
CA ILE A 35 -13.62 7.02 5.52
C ILE A 35 -12.64 7.05 4.35
N MET A 36 -12.89 7.85 3.31
CA MET A 36 -12.02 7.96 2.14
C MET A 36 -10.72 8.73 2.46
N PHE A 37 -10.79 9.75 3.32
CA PHE A 37 -9.64 10.52 3.78
C PHE A 37 -8.76 9.74 4.78
N PHE A 38 -9.40 9.01 5.68
CA PHE A 38 -8.74 8.15 6.64
C PHE A 38 -8.42 6.76 6.06
N GLN A 39 -8.99 6.38 4.92
CA GLN A 39 -8.65 5.14 4.21
C GLN A 39 -7.16 5.02 3.95
N PRO A 40 -6.45 6.00 3.34
CA PRO A 40 -5.01 5.89 3.15
C PRO A 40 -4.26 5.74 4.48
N LEU A 41 -4.75 6.38 5.55
CA LEU A 41 -4.15 6.29 6.89
C LEU A 41 -4.36 4.90 7.51
N LEU A 42 -5.60 4.39 7.52
CA LEU A 42 -5.94 3.06 8.01
C LEU A 42 -5.29 1.97 7.15
N THR A 43 -5.22 2.14 5.83
CA THR A 43 -4.56 1.17 4.95
C THR A 43 -3.06 1.14 5.21
N GLY A 44 -2.43 2.30 5.47
CA GLY A 44 -1.04 2.40 5.90
C GLY A 44 -0.80 1.68 7.24
N ILE A 45 -1.62 1.95 8.25
CA ILE A 45 -1.53 1.35 9.58
C ILE A 45 -1.81 -0.15 9.52
N VAL A 46 -2.88 -0.60 8.85
CA VAL A 46 -3.19 -2.02 8.66
C VAL A 46 -2.07 -2.71 7.91
N ARG A 47 -1.44 -2.08 6.91
CA ARG A 47 -0.29 -2.67 6.20
C ARG A 47 0.95 -2.78 7.10
N ALA A 48 1.19 -1.80 7.97
CA ALA A 48 2.23 -1.88 8.99
C ALA A 48 1.93 -2.95 10.06
N LEU A 49 0.68 -3.02 10.54
CA LEU A 49 0.21 -4.02 11.50
C LEU A 49 0.23 -5.42 10.91
N VAL A 50 -0.15 -5.56 9.64
CA VAL A 50 -0.02 -6.81 8.90
C VAL A 50 1.44 -7.20 8.79
N LEU A 51 2.36 -6.28 8.49
CA LEU A 51 3.81 -6.57 8.51
C LEU A 51 4.31 -7.03 9.89
N VAL A 52 3.72 -6.52 10.98
CA VAL A 52 4.04 -6.95 12.35
C VAL A 52 3.47 -8.33 12.66
N VAL A 53 2.20 -8.61 12.31
CA VAL A 53 1.50 -9.86 12.67
C VAL A 53 1.82 -11.02 11.72
N ARG A 54 1.98 -10.73 10.43
CA ARG A 54 2.52 -11.64 9.43
C ARG A 54 3.58 -10.86 8.66
N PRO A 55 4.88 -11.07 8.90
CA PRO A 55 5.94 -10.47 8.10
C PRO A 55 5.80 -10.95 6.65
N ARG A 56 4.92 -10.30 5.91
CA ARG A 56 4.65 -10.54 4.51
C ARG A 56 5.86 -9.97 3.83
N ARG A 57 6.72 -10.86 3.34
CA ARG A 57 7.80 -10.53 2.40
C ARG A 57 7.28 -9.47 1.44
N SER A 58 7.73 -8.24 1.63
CA SER A 58 7.23 -7.10 0.89
C SER A 58 7.47 -7.38 -0.59
N ARG A 59 6.60 -6.89 -1.48
CA ARG A 59 6.81 -7.07 -2.92
C ARG A 59 8.20 -6.54 -3.37
N GLU A 60 8.74 -5.60 -2.62
CA GLU A 60 10.10 -5.08 -2.75
C GLU A 60 11.18 -6.12 -2.40
N GLU A 61 10.99 -6.94 -1.35
CA GLU A 61 11.91 -8.06 -1.07
C GLU A 61 11.92 -9.11 -2.19
N MET A 62 10.76 -9.37 -2.80
CA MET A 62 10.69 -10.30 -3.94
C MET A 62 11.40 -9.73 -5.18
N ALA A 63 11.25 -8.44 -5.46
CA ALA A 63 11.97 -7.77 -6.53
C ALA A 63 13.48 -7.75 -6.26
N ALA A 64 13.90 -7.42 -5.03
CA ALA A 64 15.30 -7.43 -4.61
C ALA A 64 15.93 -8.83 -4.69
N ARG A 65 15.17 -9.89 -4.40
CA ARG A 65 15.63 -11.28 -4.55
C ARG A 65 15.84 -11.66 -6.01
N ARG A 66 14.96 -11.21 -6.93
CA ARG A 66 15.13 -11.44 -8.37
C ARG A 66 16.38 -10.70 -8.87
N LEU A 67 16.50 -9.41 -8.55
CA LEU A 67 17.66 -8.60 -8.91
C LEU A 67 18.99 -9.19 -8.38
N ARG A 68 19.01 -9.66 -7.13
CA ARG A 68 20.19 -10.35 -6.56
C ARG A 68 20.54 -11.63 -7.29
N ARG A 69 19.54 -12.43 -7.71
CA ARG A 69 19.79 -13.66 -8.49
C ARG A 69 20.33 -13.34 -9.87
N ASP A 70 19.78 -12.33 -10.54
CA ASP A 70 20.22 -11.90 -11.87
C ASP A 70 21.66 -11.37 -11.81
N ALA A 71 21.97 -10.54 -10.81
CA ALA A 71 23.34 -10.07 -10.55
C ALA A 71 24.31 -11.23 -10.24
N GLN A 72 23.90 -12.21 -9.45
CA GLN A 72 24.71 -13.40 -9.18
C GLN A 72 24.92 -14.27 -10.42
N MET A 73 23.92 -14.43 -11.28
CA MET A 73 24.05 -15.15 -12.54
C MET A 73 25.00 -14.42 -13.50
N LEU A 74 24.85 -13.10 -13.64
CA LEU A 74 25.77 -12.27 -14.43
C LEU A 74 27.20 -12.38 -13.89
N GLN A 75 27.40 -12.31 -12.58
CA GLN A 75 28.72 -12.47 -11.97
C GLN A 75 29.32 -13.85 -12.28
N ARG A 76 28.50 -14.91 -12.25
CA ARG A 76 28.95 -16.26 -12.63
C ARG A 76 29.31 -16.34 -14.11
N MET A 77 28.53 -15.72 -14.99
CA MET A 77 28.83 -15.69 -16.43
C MET A 77 30.12 -14.92 -16.71
N ILE A 78 30.34 -13.78 -16.05
CA ILE A 78 31.59 -13.00 -16.15
C ILE A 78 32.79 -13.81 -15.62
N ASN A 79 32.63 -14.51 -14.49
CA ASN A 79 33.68 -15.37 -13.95
C ASN A 79 33.92 -16.66 -14.77
N MET A 80 32.96 -17.07 -15.60
CA MET A 80 33.13 -18.18 -16.53
C MET A 80 33.76 -17.72 -17.84
N SER A 81 33.41 -16.52 -18.32
CA SER A 81 33.98 -15.93 -19.54
C SER A 81 35.40 -15.42 -19.33
N GLN A 82 35.67 -14.82 -18.16
CA GLN A 82 37.01 -14.57 -17.67
C GLN A 82 37.41 -15.79 -16.85
N GLY A 83 37.99 -16.80 -17.51
CA GLY A 83 38.29 -18.10 -16.92
C GLY A 83 38.79 -18.01 -15.47
N PRO A 84 38.30 -18.86 -14.54
CA PRO A 84 38.68 -18.84 -13.13
C PRO A 84 40.20 -18.88 -12.89
N SER A 85 40.93 -19.42 -13.88
CA SER A 85 42.38 -19.45 -13.97
C SER A 85 43.01 -18.06 -13.96
N HIS A 86 42.52 -17.06 -14.71
CA HIS A 86 43.18 -15.75 -14.78
C HIS A 86 43.06 -14.95 -13.48
N ALA A 87 41.90 -14.99 -12.83
CA ALA A 87 41.74 -14.37 -11.51
C ALA A 87 42.53 -15.11 -10.41
N ALA A 88 42.69 -16.43 -10.55
CA ALA A 88 43.53 -17.24 -9.66
C ALA A 88 45.02 -17.01 -9.93
N GLU A 89 45.42 -16.84 -11.18
CA GLU A 89 46.79 -16.52 -11.60
C GLU A 89 47.22 -15.14 -11.11
N LEU A 90 46.35 -14.12 -11.21
CA LEU A 90 46.63 -12.80 -10.65
C LEU A 90 46.76 -12.84 -9.12
N ARG A 91 45.93 -13.63 -8.42
CA ARG A 91 46.07 -13.83 -6.97
C ARG A 91 47.33 -14.61 -6.62
N ALA A 92 47.73 -15.60 -7.41
CA ALA A 92 48.95 -16.35 -7.21
C ALA A 92 50.19 -15.48 -7.47
N MET A 93 50.17 -14.62 -8.49
CA MET A 93 51.22 -13.64 -8.73
C MET A 93 51.31 -12.60 -7.61
N ALA A 94 50.18 -12.09 -7.13
CA ALA A 94 50.14 -11.16 -6.00
C ALA A 94 50.64 -11.81 -4.70
N ALA A 95 50.27 -13.05 -4.42
CA ALA A 95 50.75 -13.81 -3.27
C ALA A 95 52.25 -14.09 -3.33
N ARG A 96 52.80 -14.34 -4.53
CA ARG A 96 54.24 -14.51 -4.75
C ARG A 96 55.01 -13.19 -4.69
N ALA A 97 54.41 -12.07 -5.07
CA ALA A 97 55.04 -10.74 -5.03
C ALA A 97 55.06 -10.13 -3.61
N CYS A 98 54.28 -10.68 -2.67
CA CYS A 98 54.19 -10.22 -1.29
C CYS A 98 54.97 -11.13 -0.32
N MET A 99 55.72 -12.10 -0.86
CA MET A 99 56.62 -13.01 -0.14
C MET A 99 58.06 -12.60 -0.43
#